data_AF-J2HEF4-F1
#
_entry.id   AF-J2HEF4-F1
#
_cell.length_a   1.000
_cell.length_b   1.000
_cell.length_c   1.000
_cell.angle_alpha   90.00
_cell.angle_beta   90.00
_cell.angle_gamma   90.00
#
_symmetry.space_group_name_H-M   'P 1'
#
loop_
_entity.id
_entity.type
_entity.pdbx_description
1 polymer ?
#
loop_
_entity_poly.entity_id
_entity_poly.type
_entity_poly.pdbx_seq_one_letter_code
_entity_poly.pdbx_strand_id
1 'polypeptide(L)'
;MTAACDLSGTWALHGSTLAPEGDTLYEWDGEMTLAASENAFAVAIETKGFKTSRSISFAEKLTALPSGEWHLRYGYEADPEHFATESHTFFGLSQLTFAPDLRSAQGTSCNYNGRYVVMRLQATRK
;
A
#
# COMPACT_ATOMS: atom_id res chain seq x y z
N MET A 1 10.25 18.30 -20.73
CA MET A 1 10.72 17.90 -19.39
C MET A 1 9.54 17.25 -18.69
N THR A 2 9.49 15.92 -18.63
CA THR A 2 8.51 15.23 -17.78
C THR A 2 8.84 15.56 -16.34
N ALA A 3 7.94 16.25 -15.64
CA ALA A 3 8.08 16.45 -14.20
C ALA A 3 8.28 15.07 -13.56
N ALA A 4 9.38 14.90 -12.82
CA ALA A 4 9.62 13.68 -12.06
C ALA A 4 8.46 13.52 -11.07
N CYS A 5 7.80 12.36 -11.08
CA CYS A 5 6.75 12.07 -10.11
C CYS A 5 7.38 11.77 -8.76
N ASP A 6 7.25 12.72 -7.84
CA ASP A 6 7.67 12.52 -6.46
C ASP A 6 6.48 12.06 -5.61
N LEU A 7 6.33 10.74 -5.51
CA LEU A 7 5.39 10.11 -4.58
C LEU A 7 5.96 9.98 -3.17
N SER A 8 7.24 10.28 -2.98
CA SER A 8 7.95 10.00 -1.74
C SER A 8 7.33 10.73 -0.56
N GLY A 9 7.48 10.14 0.62
CA GLY A 9 6.94 10.63 1.87
C GLY A 9 5.82 9.76 2.42
N THR A 10 5.08 10.34 3.34
CA THR A 10 4.09 9.63 4.15
C THR A 10 2.67 9.93 3.68
N TRP A 11 1.87 8.89 3.61
CA TRP A 11 0.48 8.91 3.21
C TRP A 11 -0.37 8.35 4.34
N ALA A 12 -1.46 9.04 4.69
CA ALA A 12 -2.52 8.43 5.47
C ALA A 12 -3.20 7.36 4.60
N LEU A 13 -3.38 6.16 5.13
CA LEU A 13 -3.97 5.03 4.41
C LEU A 13 -5.22 4.56 5.16
N HIS A 14 -6.32 4.41 4.44
CA HIS A 14 -7.55 3.80 4.91
C HIS A 14 -7.84 2.55 4.08
N GLY A 15 -8.16 1.45 4.75
CA GLY A 15 -8.42 0.16 4.14
C GLY A 15 -9.78 -0.41 4.54
N SER A 16 -10.54 -0.89 3.56
CA SER A 16 -11.78 -1.62 3.78
C SER A 16 -11.58 -3.08 3.40
N THR A 17 -11.60 -3.97 4.38
CA THR A 17 -11.53 -5.42 4.14
C THR A 17 -12.87 -5.94 3.65
N LEU A 18 -12.87 -6.72 2.58
CA LEU A 18 -14.09 -7.16 1.89
C LEU A 18 -14.46 -8.61 2.20
N ALA A 19 -15.77 -8.86 2.24
CA ALA A 19 -16.38 -10.17 2.16
C ALA A 19 -16.27 -10.72 0.72
N PRO A 20 -16.44 -12.04 0.51
CA PRO A 20 -16.51 -12.62 -0.83
C PRO A 20 -17.55 -11.95 -1.75
N GLU A 21 -18.66 -11.47 -1.17
CA GLU A 21 -19.75 -10.79 -1.85
C GLU A 21 -19.42 -9.32 -2.20
N GLY A 22 -18.31 -8.79 -1.67
CA GLY A 22 -17.83 -7.43 -1.92
C GLY A 22 -18.24 -6.38 -0.89
N ASP A 23 -19.02 -6.78 0.12
CA ASP A 23 -19.39 -5.94 1.27
C ASP A 23 -18.20 -5.70 2.21
N THR A 24 -18.15 -4.54 2.87
CA THR A 24 -17.11 -4.24 3.86
C THR A 24 -17.33 -5.06 5.14
N LEU A 25 -16.35 -5.90 5.50
CA LEU A 25 -16.33 -6.63 6.77
C LEU A 25 -15.87 -5.75 7.92
N TYR A 26 -14.77 -5.04 7.73
CA TYR A 26 -14.21 -4.11 8.70
C TYR A 26 -13.27 -3.13 8.01
N GLU A 27 -13.10 -1.99 8.66
CA GLU A 27 -12.22 -0.91 8.23
C GLU A 27 -11.02 -0.80 9.16
N TRP A 28 -9.92 -0.31 8.61
CA TRP A 28 -8.69 -0.08 9.36
C TRP A 28 -7.95 1.12 8.79
N ASP A 29 -7.24 1.82 9.67
CA ASP A 29 -6.36 2.92 9.29
C ASP A 29 -4.92 2.50 9.41
N GLY A 30 -4.07 3.16 8.64
CA GLY A 30 -2.65 2.92 8.61
C GLY A 30 -1.88 4.09 8.05
N GLU A 31 -0.61 3.83 7.85
CA GLU A 31 0.34 4.75 7.26
C GLU A 31 1.11 4.05 6.18
N MET A 32 1.20 4.67 5.01
CA MET A 32 2.00 4.19 3.90
C MET A 32 3.18 5.15 3.70
N THR A 33 4.40 4.63 3.80
CA THR A 33 5.63 5.36 3.53
C THR A 33 6.17 4.93 2.18
N LEU A 34 6.36 5.90 1.30
CA LEU A 34 6.94 5.72 -0.02
C LEU A 34 8.33 6.33 -0.04
N ALA A 35 9.33 5.55 -0.45
CA ALA A 35 10.70 6.02 -0.56
C ALA A 35 11.21 5.75 -1.98
N ALA A 36 11.59 6.81 -2.69
CA ALA A 36 12.28 6.71 -3.97
C ALA A 36 13.77 6.99 -3.80
N SER A 37 14.58 6.16 -4.45
CA SER A 37 16.00 6.39 -4.71
C SER A 37 16.24 6.39 -6.22
N GLU A 38 17.46 6.68 -6.67
CA GLU A 38 17.79 6.70 -8.10
C GLU A 38 17.46 5.37 -8.80
N ASN A 39 17.53 4.23 -8.09
CA ASN A 39 17.40 2.90 -8.68
C ASN A 39 16.30 2.02 -8.07
N ALA A 40 15.63 2.47 -7.01
CA ALA A 40 14.66 1.66 -6.28
C ALA A 40 13.51 2.50 -5.73
N PHE A 41 12.34 1.89 -5.67
CA PHE A 41 11.16 2.43 -5.01
C PHE A 41 10.75 1.44 -3.93
N ALA A 42 10.48 1.91 -2.72
CA ALA A 42 10.09 1.06 -1.60
C ALA A 42 8.78 1.55 -1.00
N VAL A 43 7.97 0.60 -0.53
CA VAL A 43 6.70 0.82 0.15
C VAL A 43 6.78 0.12 1.50
N ALA A 44 6.46 0.86 2.55
CA ALA A 44 6.16 0.30 3.85
C ALA A 44 4.73 0.69 4.26
N ILE A 45 3.95 -0.27 4.76
CA ILE A 45 2.63 0.00 5.36
C ILE A 45 2.67 -0.42 6.82
N GLU A 46 2.17 0.44 7.69
CA GLU A 46 1.95 0.14 9.10
C GLU A 46 0.50 0.40 9.50
N THR A 47 -0.18 -0.62 10.02
CA THR A 47 -1.58 -0.49 10.50
C THR A 47 -1.62 0.13 11.90
N LYS A 48 -2.63 0.96 12.14
CA LYS A 48 -2.87 1.62 13.43
C LYS A 48 -4.03 0.95 14.16
N GLY A 49 -4.04 1.04 15.49
CA GLY A 49 -5.14 0.58 16.34
C GLY A 49 -4.78 -0.63 17.20
N PHE A 50 -5.78 -1.47 17.51
CA PHE A 50 -5.64 -2.57 18.47
C PHE A 50 -4.66 -3.66 18.03
N LYS A 51 -4.53 -3.88 16.71
CA LYS A 51 -3.51 -4.75 16.13
C LYS A 51 -2.66 -3.96 15.14
N THR A 52 -1.46 -3.62 15.55
CA THR A 52 -0.42 -3.10 14.65
C THR A 52 0.17 -4.24 13.84
N SER A 53 0.51 -3.95 12.60
CA SER A 53 1.29 -4.81 11.70
C SER A 53 2.12 -3.92 10.80
N ARG A 54 3.26 -4.43 10.31
CA ARG A 54 4.05 -3.75 9.30
C ARG A 54 4.38 -4.68 8.15
N SER A 55 4.33 -4.15 6.94
CA SER A 55 4.76 -4.83 5.73
C SER A 55 5.69 -3.98 4.89
N ILE A 56 6.61 -4.63 4.20
CA ILE A 56 7.57 -4.02 3.27
C ILE A 56 7.39 -4.62 1.87
N SER A 57 7.67 -3.84 0.83
CA SER A 57 7.58 -4.29 -0.55
C SER A 57 8.85 -4.99 -1.04
N PHE A 58 8.70 -5.85 -2.05
CA PHE A 58 9.83 -6.60 -2.65
C PHE A 58 9.83 -6.61 -4.19
N ALA A 59 8.83 -6.04 -4.86
CA ALA A 59 8.68 -6.11 -6.32
C ALA A 59 7.83 -4.95 -6.86
N GLU A 60 8.37 -3.74 -6.83
CA GLU A 60 7.65 -2.50 -7.15
C GLU A 60 7.72 -2.17 -8.64
N LYS A 61 6.60 -1.67 -9.17
CA LYS A 61 6.51 -1.13 -10.52
C LYS A 61 5.66 0.12 -10.51
N LEU A 62 6.31 1.26 -10.73
CA LEU A 62 5.67 2.54 -10.92
C LEU A 62 5.52 2.84 -12.43
N THR A 63 4.33 3.23 -12.88
CA THR A 63 4.03 3.45 -14.29
C THR A 63 3.19 4.72 -14.46
N ALA A 64 3.67 5.65 -15.29
CA ALA A 64 2.88 6.82 -15.70
C ALA A 64 1.73 6.38 -16.61
N LEU A 65 0.54 6.94 -16.39
CA LEU A 65 -0.62 6.74 -17.25
C LEU A 65 -0.81 7.95 -18.19
N PRO A 66 -1.43 7.76 -19.38
CA PRO A 66 -1.70 8.86 -20.31
C PRO A 66 -2.58 9.99 -19.72
N SER A 67 -3.37 9.69 -18.69
CA SER A 67 -4.21 10.64 -17.95
C SER A 67 -3.43 11.58 -17.01
N GLY A 68 -2.12 11.37 -16.84
CA GLY A 68 -1.31 12.08 -15.85
C GLY A 68 -1.31 11.45 -14.47
N GLU A 69 -2.09 10.38 -14.28
CA GLU A 69 -2.07 9.53 -13.09
C GLU A 69 -0.83 8.64 -13.04
N TRP A 70 -0.54 8.09 -11.86
CA TRP A 70 0.55 7.14 -11.67
C TRP A 70 0.05 5.85 -11.05
N HIS A 71 0.41 4.72 -11.66
CA HIS A 71 0.01 3.40 -11.19
C HIS A 71 1.20 2.70 -10.53
N LEU A 72 1.11 2.49 -9.22
CA LEU A 72 2.05 1.70 -8.44
C LEU A 72 1.49 0.30 -8.22
N ARG A 73 2.26 -0.74 -8.58
CA ARG A 73 1.97 -2.15 -8.27
C ARG A 73 3.15 -2.72 -7.52
N TYR A 74 2.90 -3.47 -6.45
CA TYR A 74 3.98 -4.07 -5.68
C TYR A 74 3.55 -5.37 -4.99
N GLY A 75 4.50 -6.29 -4.88
CA GLY A 75 4.42 -7.36 -3.88
C GLY A 75 4.91 -6.87 -2.54
N TYR A 76 4.34 -7.40 -1.46
CA TYR A 76 4.74 -7.09 -0.09
C TYR A 76 4.70 -8.32 0.80
N GLU A 77 5.46 -8.27 1.88
CA GLU A 77 5.52 -9.30 2.91
C GLU A 77 5.59 -8.68 4.30
N ALA A 78 5.36 -9.50 5.32
CA ALA A 78 5.54 -9.12 6.71
C ALA A 78 6.96 -8.58 6.93
N ASP A 79 7.09 -7.45 7.62
CA ASP A 79 8.39 -6.93 8.01
C ASP A 79 8.96 -7.78 9.16
N PRO A 80 10.04 -8.55 8.95
CA PRO A 80 10.62 -9.41 9.98
C PRO A 80 11.34 -8.60 11.07
N GLU A 81 11.68 -7.33 10.81
CA GLU A 81 12.39 -6.46 11.76
C GLU A 81 11.42 -5.69 12.68
N HIS A 82 10.11 -5.76 12.41
CA HIS A 82 9.11 -5.06 13.17
C HIS A 82 8.49 -5.96 14.26
N PHE A 83 8.50 -5.50 15.51
CA PHE A 83 8.07 -6.27 16.70
C PHE A 83 6.68 -6.92 16.56
N ALA A 84 5.75 -6.28 15.84
CA ALA A 84 4.39 -6.79 15.67
C ALA A 84 4.29 -7.91 14.61
N THR A 85 5.30 -8.07 13.77
CA THR A 85 5.30 -8.97 12.60
C THR A 85 6.49 -9.90 12.52
N GLU A 86 7.48 -9.78 13.42
CA GLU A 86 8.66 -10.65 13.51
C GLU A 86 8.34 -12.15 13.59
N SER A 87 7.18 -12.50 14.18
CA SER A 87 6.71 -13.88 14.35
C SER A 87 5.59 -14.27 13.39
N HIS A 88 5.22 -13.39 12.46
CA HIS A 88 4.12 -13.59 11.51
C HIS A 88 4.65 -13.83 10.10
N THR A 89 3.93 -14.65 9.34
CA THR A 89 4.20 -14.84 7.91
C THR A 89 2.95 -14.48 7.14
N PHE A 90 3.01 -13.38 6.42
CA PHE A 90 2.01 -13.01 5.44
C PHE A 90 2.67 -12.32 4.25
N PHE A 91 2.02 -12.41 3.10
CA PHE A 91 2.46 -11.77 1.87
C PHE A 91 1.25 -11.40 1.01
N GLY A 92 1.44 -10.47 0.09
CA GLY A 92 0.36 -9.99 -0.75
C GLY A 92 0.82 -9.20 -1.95
N LEU A 93 -0.16 -8.74 -2.71
CA LEU A 93 -0.01 -7.85 -3.84
C LEU A 93 -0.92 -6.65 -3.63
N SER A 94 -0.39 -5.47 -3.92
CA SER A 94 -1.12 -4.21 -3.82
C SER A 94 -0.96 -3.41 -5.09
N GLN A 95 -2.00 -2.66 -5.43
CA GLN A 95 -2.00 -1.71 -6.52
C GLN A 95 -2.71 -0.43 -6.10
N LEU A 96 -2.10 0.72 -6.40
CA LEU A 96 -2.69 2.05 -6.18
C LEU A 96 -2.52 2.92 -7.42
N THR A 97 -3.56 3.68 -7.74
CA THR A 97 -3.55 4.74 -8.75
C THR A 97 -3.55 6.07 -8.04
N PHE A 98 -2.48 6.84 -8.22
CA PHE A 98 -2.29 8.18 -7.68
C PHE A 98 -2.88 9.20 -8.65
N ALA A 99 -3.67 10.12 -8.12
CA ALA A 99 -4.27 11.21 -8.87
C ALA A 99 -3.18 12.14 -9.47
N PRO A 100 -3.46 12.87 -10.56
CA PRO A 100 -2.47 13.73 -11.21
C PRO A 100 -1.90 14.84 -10.31
N ASP A 101 -2.66 15.25 -9.30
CA ASP A 101 -2.23 16.24 -8.30
C ASP A 101 -1.31 15.66 -7.21
N LEU A 102 -1.10 14.35 -7.22
CA LEU A 102 -0.33 13.59 -6.23
C LEU A 102 -0.82 13.84 -4.79
N ARG A 103 -2.11 14.13 -4.58
CA ARG A 103 -2.70 14.35 -3.25
C ARG A 103 -3.50 13.16 -2.73
N SER A 104 -3.98 12.32 -3.64
CA SER A 104 -4.78 11.14 -3.30
C SER A 104 -4.38 9.94 -4.14
N ALA A 105 -4.68 8.74 -3.62
CA ALA A 105 -4.61 7.51 -4.39
C ALA A 105 -5.72 6.55 -3.97
N GLN A 106 -6.13 5.69 -4.90
CA GLN A 106 -7.10 4.62 -4.63
C GLN A 106 -6.60 3.31 -5.21
N GLY A 107 -7.01 2.19 -4.62
CA GLY A 107 -6.43 0.92 -4.99
C GLY A 107 -7.10 -0.29 -4.38
N THR A 108 -6.48 -1.43 -4.64
CA THR A 108 -6.85 -2.70 -4.03
C THR A 108 -5.61 -3.44 -3.57
N SER A 109 -5.82 -4.31 -2.59
CA SER A 109 -4.78 -5.20 -2.09
C SER A 109 -5.38 -6.57 -1.83
N CYS A 110 -4.55 -7.60 -1.96
CA CYS A 110 -4.87 -8.92 -1.46
C CYS A 110 -3.65 -9.52 -0.76
N ASN A 111 -3.90 -10.27 0.31
CA ASN A 111 -2.86 -11.03 1.00
C ASN A 111 -3.33 -12.41 1.41
N TYR A 112 -2.33 -13.24 1.70
CA TYR A 112 -2.49 -14.48 2.45
C TYR A 112 -1.82 -14.33 3.82
N ASN A 113 -2.61 -14.52 4.88
CA ASN A 113 -2.13 -14.54 6.27
C ASN A 113 -2.66 -15.76 7.05
N GLY A 114 -2.84 -16.88 6.35
CA GLY A 114 -3.60 -18.05 6.81
C GLY A 114 -4.99 -18.15 6.16
N ARG A 115 -5.45 -17.07 5.55
CA ARG A 115 -6.58 -17.02 4.60
C ARG A 115 -6.34 -15.93 3.57
N TYR A 116 -7.05 -15.99 2.45
CA TYR A 116 -7.08 -14.88 1.50
C TYR A 116 -7.95 -13.75 2.03
N VAL A 117 -7.44 -12.53 1.92
CA VAL A 117 -8.16 -11.31 2.24
C VAL A 117 -8.02 -10.36 1.06
N VAL A 118 -9.11 -9.68 0.70
CA VAL A 118 -9.14 -8.64 -0.33
C VAL A 118 -9.56 -7.34 0.33
N MET A 119 -8.92 -6.25 -0.08
CA MET A 119 -9.11 -4.93 0.52
C MET A 119 -9.23 -3.88 -0.58
N ARG A 120 -10.07 -2.87 -0.34
CA ARG A 120 -9.97 -1.56 -1.02
C ARG A 120 -9.07 -0.65 -0.21
N LEU A 121 -8.29 0.17 -0.89
CA LEU A 121 -7.35 1.11 -0.29
C LEU A 121 -7.66 2.54 -0.77
N GLN A 122 -7.57 3.49 0.15
CA GLN A 122 -7.63 4.92 -0.12
C GLN A 122 -6.46 5.58 0.62
N ALA A 123 -5.67 6.39 -0.09
CA ALA A 123 -4.53 7.09 0.48
C ALA A 123 -4.64 8.59 0.26
N THR A 124 -4.20 9.38 1.23
CA THR A 124 -4.10 10.84 1.14
C THR A 124 -2.72 11.28 1.59
N ARG A 125 -2.09 12.17 0.83
CA ARG A 125 -0.75 12.69 1.16
C ARG A 125 -0.83 13.54 2.43
N LYS A 126 0.12 13.34 3.35
CA LYS A 126 0.26 14.20 4.53
C LYS A 126 0.98 15.51 4.23
#